data_AF-A0A6M4BML0-F1
#
_entry.id   AF-A0A6M4BML0-F1
#
_cell.length_a   1.000
_cell.length_b   1.000
_cell.length_c   1.000
_cell.angle_alpha   90.00
_cell.angle_beta   90.00
_cell.angle_gamma   90.00
#
_symmetry.space_group_name_H-M   'P 1'
#
loop_
_entity.id
_entity.type
_entity.pdbx_description
1 polymer ?
#
loop_
_entity_poly.entity_id
_entity_poly.type
_entity_poly.pdbx_seq_one_letter_code
_entity_poly.pdbx_strand_id
1 'polypeptide(L)'
;AEESNTWKLLHCLYSDSIMEHPESFDNLLPEGTLSQHKLVAALFRTDSELRLLQLLVDWLEATAAYQEETTKTSAPIIGNTVHWGNTLHELLIGNSLFNKDKNKAMITCMDPDAPQRQKKLLHSDDQKDDNDLCKRIFTEVRCGKFKEAVSLCISAGQAWRGAVLQGWMLLDYLDRENENAPLEISGNPSRDLWKWCALGIANNLTENIHYRASVGILSGHLPSTIPACQGSWEDLLWAHLKVQIEARVDKFLQEHHATAEANTTPSDVLELLQAELQTEELSLQQMFGAVKGLMDGKRESHYQTCQRHLMLGHIRAIMQDSLEWLDSTEERFIRFLAHLILVMRLMGKDPQHDIGDKVLEKYVTQLIDKLIDGTIDCPELIAYYTSTVPLERQIALYAELMDHIHKSEYRQGVVKAGIDAGIDVPASARVAIKKAIMDIQQGYGNFDYTITQTTAIEKDKDLVSKVILSLEWLSLIPNQLEEALWLSNAMIR
;
A
#
# COMPACT_ATOMS: atom_id res chain seq x y z
N ALA A 1 -5.81 5.25 6.01
CA ALA A 1 -4.57 5.21 5.23
C ALA A 1 -4.45 3.86 4.50
N GLU A 2 -4.47 2.73 5.21
CA GLU A 2 -4.29 1.39 4.62
C GLU A 2 -5.22 1.09 3.45
N GLU A 3 -6.54 1.33 3.58
CA GLU A 3 -7.50 1.13 2.49
C GLU A 3 -7.15 1.92 1.22
N SER A 4 -6.80 3.20 1.37
CA SER A 4 -6.39 4.06 0.24
C SER A 4 -5.12 3.54 -0.43
N ASN A 5 -4.16 3.04 0.36
CA ASN A 5 -2.93 2.45 -0.16
C ASN A 5 -3.22 1.16 -0.94
N THR A 6 -4.16 0.34 -0.48
CA THR A 6 -4.59 -0.87 -1.20
C THR A 6 -5.23 -0.54 -2.55
N TRP A 7 -6.06 0.51 -2.63
CA TRP A 7 -6.64 0.96 -3.90
C TRP A 7 -5.57 1.48 -4.87
N LYS A 8 -4.60 2.25 -4.37
CA LYS A 8 -3.44 2.70 -5.17
C LYS A 8 -2.62 1.51 -5.68
N LEU A 9 -2.39 0.50 -4.84
CA LEU A 9 -1.68 -0.72 -5.22
C LEU A 9 -2.40 -1.43 -6.37
N LEU A 10 -3.71 -1.65 -6.22
CA LEU A 10 -4.52 -2.32 -7.24
C LEU A 10 -4.48 -1.56 -8.56
N HIS A 11 -4.58 -0.23 -8.52
CA HIS A 11 -4.47 0.61 -9.71
C HIS A 11 -3.10 0.45 -10.39
N CYS A 12 -2.00 0.50 -9.64
CA CYS A 12 -0.66 0.32 -10.20
C CYS A 12 -0.51 -1.06 -10.86
N LEU A 13 -0.84 -2.14 -10.13
CA LEU A 13 -0.74 -3.51 -10.62
C LEU A 13 -1.60 -3.75 -11.87
N TYR A 14 -2.81 -3.19 -11.90
CA TYR A 14 -3.69 -3.34 -13.05
C TYR A 14 -3.19 -2.56 -14.27
N SER A 15 -2.72 -1.33 -14.06
CA SER A 15 -2.20 -0.48 -15.14
C SER A 15 -1.04 -1.17 -15.87
N ASP A 16 -0.08 -1.73 -15.11
CA ASP A 16 1.05 -2.47 -15.69
C ASP A 16 0.58 -3.72 -16.46
N SER A 17 -0.41 -4.45 -15.93
CA SER A 17 -0.94 -5.66 -16.58
C SER A 17 -1.66 -5.43 -17.92
N ILE A 18 -2.09 -4.19 -18.21
CA ILE A 18 -2.77 -3.83 -19.46
C ILE A 18 -1.78 -3.27 -20.49
N MET A 19 -0.62 -2.75 -20.05
CA MET A 19 0.35 -2.14 -20.96
C MET A 19 0.91 -3.18 -21.94
N GLU A 20 0.89 -2.87 -23.23
CA GLU A 20 1.55 -3.68 -24.25
C GLU A 20 3.06 -3.71 -23.97
N HIS A 21 3.63 -4.91 -23.88
CA HIS A 21 5.04 -5.09 -23.60
C HIS A 21 5.83 -5.25 -24.91
N PRO A 22 6.98 -4.57 -25.06
CA PRO A 22 7.78 -4.64 -26.28
C PRO A 22 8.31 -6.06 -26.54
N GLU A 23 8.38 -6.41 -27.83
CA GLU A 23 8.47 -7.80 -28.30
C GLU A 23 9.85 -8.47 -28.11
N SER A 24 10.93 -7.72 -27.87
CA SER A 24 12.28 -8.27 -27.66
C SER A 24 13.30 -7.22 -27.20
N PHE A 25 14.29 -7.63 -26.40
CA PHE A 25 15.45 -6.83 -26.00
C PHE A 25 16.32 -6.37 -27.19
N ASP A 26 16.52 -7.26 -28.17
CA ASP A 26 17.34 -6.98 -29.36
C ASP A 26 16.72 -5.89 -30.26
N ASN A 27 15.39 -5.72 -30.20
CA ASN A 27 14.68 -4.67 -30.94
C ASN A 27 14.85 -3.29 -30.30
N LEU A 28 15.17 -3.22 -29.01
CA LEU A 28 15.27 -1.97 -28.25
C LEU A 28 16.67 -1.37 -28.27
N LEU A 29 17.69 -2.18 -28.51
CA LEU A 29 19.09 -1.77 -28.47
C LEU A 29 19.79 -2.14 -29.79
N PRO A 30 20.06 -1.18 -30.69
CA PRO A 30 20.99 -1.41 -31.78
C PRO A 30 22.39 -1.72 -31.22
N GLU A 31 23.15 -2.55 -31.94
CA GLU A 31 24.50 -2.98 -31.55
C GLU A 31 25.37 -1.79 -31.07
N GLY A 32 25.95 -1.89 -29.86
CA GLY A 32 26.95 -0.94 -29.34
C GLY A 32 26.47 0.14 -28.36
N THR A 33 25.40 -0.06 -27.59
CA THR A 33 24.96 0.92 -26.57
C THR A 33 25.91 0.98 -25.36
N LEU A 34 26.73 2.04 -25.27
CA LEU A 34 27.71 2.29 -24.20
C LEU A 34 27.10 2.84 -22.88
N SER A 35 25.84 3.30 -22.90
CA SER A 35 25.17 3.86 -21.71
C SER A 35 24.55 2.75 -20.86
N GLN A 36 25.00 2.63 -19.61
CA GLN A 36 24.41 1.71 -18.64
C GLN A 36 22.95 2.06 -18.35
N HIS A 37 22.63 3.34 -18.30
CA HIS A 37 21.26 3.81 -18.08
C HIS A 37 20.32 3.36 -19.19
N LYS A 38 20.70 3.51 -20.47
CA LYS A 38 19.88 3.06 -21.62
C LYS A 38 19.73 1.53 -21.64
N LEU A 39 20.80 0.80 -21.31
CA LEU A 39 20.82 -0.66 -21.23
C LEU A 39 19.87 -1.19 -20.13
N VAL A 40 19.94 -0.61 -18.93
CA VAL A 40 19.04 -0.96 -17.81
C VAL A 40 17.59 -0.53 -18.09
N ALA A 41 17.37 0.63 -18.72
CA ALA A 41 16.04 1.04 -19.14
C ALA A 41 15.39 0.05 -20.13
N ALA A 42 16.18 -0.56 -21.01
CA ALA A 42 15.72 -1.64 -21.88
C ALA A 42 15.38 -2.90 -21.09
N LEU A 43 16.22 -3.29 -20.10
CA LEU A 43 15.95 -4.42 -19.20
C LEU A 43 14.59 -4.27 -18.51
N PHE A 44 14.31 -3.11 -17.91
CA PHE A 44 13.00 -2.86 -17.30
C PHE A 44 11.86 -2.97 -18.32
N ARG A 45 12.05 -2.61 -19.58
CA ARG A 45 10.98 -2.76 -20.58
C ARG A 45 10.72 -4.22 -20.99
N THR A 46 11.70 -5.09 -20.87
CA THR A 46 11.58 -6.49 -21.30
C THR A 46 11.23 -7.43 -20.16
N ASP A 47 11.81 -7.24 -18.98
CA ASP A 47 11.61 -8.13 -17.83
C ASP A 47 10.37 -7.71 -17.02
N SER A 48 9.30 -8.50 -17.13
CA SER A 48 8.05 -8.26 -16.39
C SER A 48 8.18 -8.44 -14.89
N GLU A 49 9.05 -9.34 -14.42
CA GLU A 49 9.23 -9.55 -12.99
C GLU A 49 9.97 -8.37 -12.36
N LEU A 50 11.03 -7.89 -13.02
CA LEU A 50 11.79 -6.74 -12.56
C LEU A 50 10.94 -5.45 -12.56
N ARG A 51 10.08 -5.26 -13.58
CA ARG A 51 9.08 -4.17 -13.56
C ARG A 51 8.14 -4.29 -12.38
N LEU A 52 7.60 -5.48 -12.13
CA LEU A 52 6.71 -5.69 -11.00
C LEU A 52 7.42 -5.30 -9.70
N LEU A 53 8.67 -5.73 -9.49
CA LEU A 53 9.42 -5.34 -8.29
C LEU A 53 9.59 -3.82 -8.18
N GLN A 54 9.93 -3.14 -9.27
CA GLN A 54 10.09 -1.68 -9.28
C GLN A 54 8.77 -0.96 -9.00
N LEU A 55 7.66 -1.43 -9.58
CA LEU A 55 6.34 -0.90 -9.32
C LEU A 55 5.94 -1.03 -7.84
N LEU A 56 6.28 -2.15 -7.21
CA LEU A 56 6.07 -2.35 -5.78
C LEU A 56 6.94 -1.41 -4.94
N VAL A 57 8.20 -1.18 -5.34
CA VAL A 57 9.08 -0.17 -4.72
C VAL A 57 8.47 1.23 -4.84
N ASP A 58 8.04 1.63 -6.03
CA ASP A 58 7.46 2.95 -6.28
C ASP A 58 6.19 3.16 -5.45
N TRP A 59 5.35 2.13 -5.33
CA TRP A 59 4.16 2.16 -4.47
C TRP A 59 4.52 2.31 -2.98
N LEU A 60 5.55 1.58 -2.51
CA LEU A 60 6.04 1.68 -1.13
C LEU A 60 6.63 3.07 -0.85
N GLU A 61 7.40 3.63 -1.78
CA GLU A 61 8.01 4.96 -1.69
C GLU A 61 6.94 6.07 -1.69
N ALA A 62 5.97 6.00 -2.60
CA ALA A 62 4.85 6.95 -2.64
C ALA A 62 3.97 6.89 -1.38
N THR A 63 3.78 5.70 -0.82
CA THR A 63 3.05 5.51 0.43
C THR A 63 3.79 6.14 1.62
N ALA A 64 5.10 5.94 1.70
CA ALA A 64 5.94 6.56 2.73
C ALA A 64 5.97 8.10 2.60
N ALA A 65 6.10 8.62 1.38
CA ALA A 65 6.08 10.06 1.12
C ALA A 65 4.79 10.73 1.62
N TYR A 66 3.63 10.10 1.34
CA TYR A 66 2.34 10.58 1.82
C TYR A 66 2.24 10.54 3.37
N GLN A 67 2.74 9.48 3.99
CA GLN A 67 2.76 9.38 5.45
C GLN A 67 3.63 10.47 6.09
N GLU A 68 4.80 10.75 5.54
CA GLU A 68 5.69 11.80 6.04
C GLU A 68 5.06 13.20 5.90
N GLU A 69 4.40 13.49 4.76
CA GLU A 69 3.72 14.77 4.54
C GLU A 69 2.54 15.00 5.49
N THR A 70 1.81 13.93 5.81
CA THR A 70 0.64 14.01 6.72
C THR A 70 1.03 14.12 8.18
N THR A 71 2.14 13.51 8.59
CA THR A 71 2.56 13.45 9.99
C THR A 71 3.39 14.67 10.41
N LYS A 72 4.07 15.37 9.49
CA LYS A 72 4.92 16.55 9.75
C LYS A 72 5.81 16.37 11.00
N THR A 73 6.22 15.14 11.29
CA THR A 73 6.77 14.75 12.60
C THR A 73 8.24 15.11 12.77
N SER A 74 8.89 15.48 11.68
CA SER A 74 10.32 15.70 11.60
C SER A 74 10.62 17.16 11.95
N ALA A 75 11.41 17.33 13.02
CA ALA A 75 11.92 18.64 13.42
C ALA A 75 12.62 19.32 12.22
N PRO A 76 12.46 20.64 12.04
CA PRO A 76 13.16 21.34 10.98
C PRO A 76 14.66 21.13 11.18
N ILE A 77 15.32 20.54 10.18
CA ILE A 77 16.78 20.56 10.13
C ILE A 77 17.15 22.04 10.03
N ILE A 78 17.86 22.53 11.06
CA ILE A 78 18.40 23.87 11.03
C ILE A 78 19.45 23.85 9.90
N GLY A 79 19.13 24.52 8.79
CA GLY A 79 20.05 24.68 7.66
C GLY A 79 21.25 25.51 8.11
N ASN A 80 22.26 24.84 8.65
CA ASN A 80 23.54 25.44 8.94
C ASN A 80 24.45 25.14 7.74
N THR A 81 24.88 26.19 7.03
CA THR A 81 25.76 26.05 5.87
C THR A 81 27.15 25.54 6.23
N VAL A 82 27.48 25.52 7.54
CA VAL A 82 28.77 25.09 8.07
C VAL A 82 28.63 23.72 8.74
N HIS A 83 29.36 22.75 8.21
CA HIS A 83 29.51 21.43 8.81
C HIS A 83 30.22 21.51 10.17
N TRP A 84 29.65 20.83 11.18
CA TRP A 84 30.15 20.77 12.56
C TRP A 84 30.52 22.15 13.14
N GLY A 85 29.59 23.10 13.07
CA GLY A 85 29.82 24.49 13.47
C GLY A 85 30.27 24.66 14.93
N ASN A 86 29.74 23.84 15.86
CA ASN A 86 30.13 23.91 17.27
C ASN A 86 31.55 23.39 17.49
N THR A 87 31.91 22.28 16.84
CA THR A 87 33.24 21.68 16.86
C THR A 87 34.27 22.64 16.25
N LEU A 88 33.94 23.27 15.12
CA LEU A 88 34.78 24.30 14.52
C LEU A 88 34.99 25.47 15.48
N HIS A 89 33.92 25.95 16.11
CA HIS A 89 33.98 27.05 17.07
C HIS A 89 34.86 26.70 18.28
N GLU A 90 34.72 25.51 18.86
CA GLU A 90 35.57 25.04 19.95
C GLU A 90 37.03 24.87 19.55
N LEU A 91 37.30 24.44 18.31
CA LEU A 91 38.66 24.36 17.78
C LEU A 91 39.31 25.73 17.61
N LEU A 92 38.55 26.72 17.14
CA LEU A 92 39.02 28.09 16.98
C LEU A 92 39.27 28.76 18.35
N ILE A 93 38.39 28.55 19.33
CA ILE A 93 38.54 29.13 20.68
C ILE A 93 39.61 28.42 21.50
N GLY A 94 39.67 27.09 21.45
CA GLY A 94 40.56 26.29 22.28
C GLY A 94 42.05 26.36 21.90
N ASN A 95 42.38 27.11 20.85
CA ASN A 95 43.74 27.64 20.63
C ASN A 95 44.13 28.74 21.62
N SER A 96 43.21 29.20 22.49
CA SER A 96 43.49 30.12 23.59
C SER A 96 44.07 29.38 24.81
N LEU A 97 45.08 29.96 25.46
CA LEU A 97 45.96 29.33 26.47
C LEU A 97 45.25 28.69 27.69
N PHE A 98 43.96 28.96 27.91
CA PHE A 98 43.22 28.57 29.12
C PHE A 98 42.40 27.26 29.00
N ASN A 99 42.32 26.60 27.82
CA ASN A 99 41.42 25.45 27.59
C ASN A 99 42.10 24.15 27.09
N LYS A 100 43.42 24.02 27.23
CA LYS A 100 44.21 22.92 26.63
C LYS A 100 43.81 21.50 27.05
N ASP A 101 43.26 21.30 28.25
CA ASP A 101 42.94 19.94 28.73
C ASP A 101 41.57 19.41 28.28
N LYS A 102 40.61 20.29 27.92
CA LYS A 102 39.32 19.87 27.33
C LYS A 102 39.45 19.43 25.87
N ASN A 103 40.40 20.01 25.11
CA ASN A 103 40.56 19.78 23.67
C ASN A 103 41.29 18.49 23.28
N LYS A 104 41.84 17.71 24.22
CA LYS A 104 42.58 16.47 23.84
C LYS A 104 41.66 15.38 23.27
N ALA A 105 40.41 15.34 23.72
CA ALA A 105 39.43 14.32 23.33
C ALA A 105 38.67 14.65 22.02
N MET A 106 38.72 15.90 21.56
CA MET A 106 38.01 16.39 20.37
C MET A 106 38.90 16.31 19.12
N ILE A 107 38.27 16.08 17.96
CA ILE A 107 38.94 16.05 16.66
C ILE A 107 39.75 17.33 16.39
N THR A 108 40.83 17.23 15.63
CA THR A 108 41.69 18.38 15.28
C THR A 108 41.58 18.81 13.82
N CYS A 109 40.84 18.06 13.00
CA CYS A 109 40.68 18.31 11.56
C CYS A 109 39.19 18.21 11.22
N MET A 110 38.72 19.00 10.25
CA MET A 110 37.30 19.13 9.89
C MET A 110 36.88 18.25 8.71
N ASP A 111 37.77 17.37 8.23
CA ASP A 111 37.43 16.41 7.19
C ASP A 111 36.46 15.32 7.73
N PRO A 112 35.58 14.76 6.88
CA PRO A 112 34.52 13.86 7.32
C PRO A 112 35.01 12.58 8.01
N ASP A 113 36.20 12.10 7.65
CA ASP A 113 36.81 10.90 8.24
C ASP A 113 37.67 11.21 9.48
N ALA A 114 37.79 12.47 9.91
CA ALA A 114 38.57 12.86 11.09
C ALA A 114 38.16 12.13 12.38
N PRO A 115 36.86 11.98 12.72
CA PRO A 115 36.45 11.25 13.92
C PRO A 115 36.96 9.80 13.91
N GLN A 116 36.87 9.13 12.77
CA GLN A 116 37.30 7.74 12.60
C GLN A 116 38.84 7.62 12.60
N ARG A 117 39.52 8.45 11.80
CA ARG A 117 40.98 8.45 11.65
C ARG A 117 41.70 8.80 12.95
N GLN A 118 41.17 9.77 13.71
CA GLN A 118 41.77 10.24 14.96
C GLN A 118 41.27 9.46 16.18
N LYS A 119 40.15 8.73 16.06
CA LYS A 119 39.43 8.08 17.18
C LYS A 119 39.07 9.08 18.27
N LYS A 120 38.55 10.23 17.86
CA LYS A 120 38.18 11.35 18.72
C LYS A 120 36.74 11.76 18.49
N LEU A 121 36.18 12.47 19.46
CA LEU A 121 34.77 12.83 19.47
C LEU A 121 34.52 14.19 18.79
N LEU A 122 33.31 14.34 18.28
CA LEU A 122 32.73 15.63 17.90
C LEU A 122 32.13 16.32 19.13
N HIS A 123 31.83 17.61 19.00
CA HIS A 123 30.94 18.27 19.95
C HIS A 123 29.59 17.53 20.02
N SER A 124 29.00 17.41 21.21
CA SER A 124 27.79 16.60 21.41
C SER A 124 26.60 17.08 20.58
N ASP A 125 26.46 18.38 20.41
CA ASP A 125 25.37 18.97 19.62
C ASP A 125 25.56 18.69 18.13
N ASP A 126 26.79 18.78 17.62
CA ASP A 126 27.08 18.44 16.22
C ASP A 126 26.88 16.94 15.94
N GLN A 127 27.21 16.08 16.91
CA GLN A 127 26.95 14.64 16.80
C GLN A 127 25.45 14.34 16.74
N LYS A 128 24.65 15.07 17.52
CA LYS A 128 23.19 14.94 17.51
C LYS A 128 22.60 15.45 16.20
N ASP A 129 23.01 16.64 15.76
CA ASP A 129 22.57 17.24 14.50
C ASP A 129 22.92 16.34 13.31
N ASP A 130 24.11 15.71 13.31
CA ASP A 130 24.49 14.77 12.28
C ASP A 130 23.64 13.49 12.29
N ASN A 131 23.30 12.97 13.48
CA ASN A 131 22.41 11.81 13.61
C ASN A 131 21.00 12.10 13.07
N ASP A 132 20.45 13.27 13.40
CA ASP A 132 19.13 13.70 12.93
C ASP A 132 19.13 13.95 11.41
N LEU A 133 20.22 14.53 10.88
CA LEU A 133 20.43 14.70 9.45
C LEU A 133 20.50 13.34 8.72
N CYS A 134 21.29 12.39 9.22
CA CYS A 134 21.37 11.04 8.64
C CYS A 134 20.00 10.36 8.58
N LYS A 135 19.23 10.47 9.66
CA LYS A 135 17.87 9.93 9.72
C LYS A 135 16.95 10.57 8.69
N ARG A 136 17.01 11.89 8.53
CA ARG A 136 16.20 12.58 7.51
C ARG A 136 16.62 12.21 6.10
N ILE A 137 17.91 12.15 5.81
CA ILE A 137 18.43 11.71 4.50
C ILE A 137 17.87 10.33 4.17
N PHE A 138 17.96 9.37 5.10
CA PHE A 138 17.40 8.04 4.91
C PHE A 138 15.89 8.08 4.67
N THR A 139 15.16 8.95 5.38
CA THR A 139 13.72 9.14 5.20
C THR A 139 13.39 9.64 3.79
N GLU A 140 14.14 10.61 3.25
CA GLU A 140 13.96 11.10 1.88
C GLU A 140 14.28 10.02 0.83
N VAL A 141 15.35 9.25 1.04
CA VAL A 141 15.69 8.08 0.20
C VAL A 141 14.54 7.06 0.23
N ARG A 142 13.99 6.77 1.41
CA ARG A 142 12.84 5.87 1.60
C ARG A 142 11.56 6.39 0.94
N CYS A 143 11.42 7.70 0.76
CA CYS A 143 10.29 8.33 0.09
C CYS A 143 10.47 8.46 -1.44
N GLY A 144 11.58 7.94 -2.01
CA GLY A 144 11.91 8.12 -3.43
C GLY A 144 12.36 9.55 -3.78
N LYS A 145 12.55 10.42 -2.78
CA LYS A 145 12.93 11.83 -2.90
C LYS A 145 14.45 11.98 -2.87
N PHE A 146 15.13 11.28 -3.77
CA PHE A 146 16.60 11.20 -3.78
C PHE A 146 17.26 12.57 -4.01
N LYS A 147 16.68 13.41 -4.88
CA LYS A 147 17.20 14.75 -5.17
C LYS A 147 17.12 15.65 -3.94
N GLU A 148 16.04 15.54 -3.18
CA GLU A 148 15.84 16.24 -1.92
C GLU A 148 16.84 15.75 -0.86
N ALA A 149 17.10 14.44 -0.78
CA ALA A 149 18.13 13.88 0.11
C ALA A 149 19.53 14.49 -0.16
N VAL A 150 19.91 14.62 -1.43
CA VAL A 150 21.17 15.27 -1.85
C VAL A 150 21.14 16.77 -1.53
N SER A 151 20.03 17.46 -1.82
CA SER A 151 19.87 18.88 -1.48
C SER A 151 19.99 19.14 0.02
N LEU A 152 19.47 18.25 0.86
CA LEU A 152 19.63 18.32 2.31
C LEU A 152 21.10 18.22 2.72
N CYS A 153 21.85 17.29 2.15
CA CYS A 153 23.29 17.17 2.39
C CYS A 153 24.03 18.48 2.06
N ILE A 154 23.74 19.08 0.91
CA ILE A 154 24.35 20.34 0.47
C ILE A 154 23.96 21.49 1.42
N SER A 155 22.69 21.60 1.77
CA SER A 155 22.18 22.66 2.64
C SER A 155 22.76 22.61 4.07
N ALA A 156 23.13 21.41 4.53
CA ALA A 156 23.77 21.18 5.83
C ALA A 156 25.31 21.33 5.80
N GLY A 157 25.89 21.83 4.70
CA GLY A 157 27.34 21.96 4.53
C GLY A 157 28.07 20.63 4.28
N GLN A 158 27.34 19.54 4.01
CA GLN A 158 27.87 18.19 3.79
C GLN A 158 27.78 17.77 2.32
N ALA A 159 28.23 18.64 1.41
CA ALA A 159 28.24 18.35 -0.02
C ALA A 159 29.01 17.06 -0.36
N TRP A 160 30.01 16.70 0.45
CA TRP A 160 30.74 15.43 0.36
C TRP A 160 29.81 14.22 0.52
N ARG A 161 28.85 14.25 1.46
CA ARG A 161 27.89 13.17 1.69
C ARG A 161 26.92 13.07 0.53
N GLY A 162 26.48 14.22 0.01
CA GLY A 162 25.68 14.29 -1.22
C GLY A 162 26.41 13.69 -2.43
N ALA A 163 27.72 13.90 -2.54
CA ALA A 163 28.54 13.27 -3.59
C ALA A 163 28.67 11.75 -3.40
N VAL A 164 28.89 11.28 -2.16
CA VAL A 164 28.91 9.83 -1.85
C VAL A 164 27.59 9.19 -2.22
N LEU A 165 26.45 9.79 -1.85
CA LEU A 165 25.14 9.24 -2.16
C LEU A 165 24.85 9.19 -3.65
N GLN A 166 25.47 10.02 -4.49
CA GLN A 166 25.24 10.05 -5.94
C GLN A 166 26.03 8.99 -6.71
N GLY A 167 26.99 8.31 -6.08
CA GLY A 167 27.86 7.36 -6.79
C GLY A 167 27.17 6.10 -7.32
N TRP A 168 25.94 5.81 -6.87
CA TRP A 168 25.10 4.71 -7.37
C TRP A 168 24.48 4.96 -8.76
N MET A 169 24.49 6.20 -9.25
CA MET A 169 23.82 6.53 -10.51
C MET A 169 24.52 5.86 -11.69
N LEU A 170 23.74 5.17 -12.52
CA LEU A 170 24.22 4.51 -13.73
C LEU A 170 24.83 5.53 -14.70
N LEU A 171 25.90 5.15 -15.39
CA LEU A 171 26.48 5.99 -16.43
C LEU A 171 25.47 6.21 -17.56
N ASP A 172 25.26 7.48 -17.92
CA ASP A 172 24.56 7.88 -19.12
C ASP A 172 25.35 8.91 -19.92
N TYR A 173 25.20 8.85 -21.24
CA TYR A 173 25.76 9.82 -22.17
C TYR A 173 24.62 10.70 -22.66
N LEU A 174 24.67 11.98 -22.31
CA LEU A 174 23.62 12.93 -22.63
C LEU A 174 23.63 13.24 -24.13
N ASP A 175 22.44 13.47 -24.68
CA ASP A 175 22.29 13.79 -26.09
C ASP A 175 22.96 15.14 -26.38
N ARG A 176 23.77 15.19 -27.44
CA ARG A 176 24.48 16.41 -27.83
C ARG A 176 23.50 17.38 -28.50
N GLU A 177 23.51 18.64 -28.08
CA GLU A 177 22.73 19.70 -28.74
C GLU A 177 23.17 19.90 -30.21
N ASN A 178 24.47 19.72 -30.50
CA ASN A 178 25.07 19.82 -31.83
C ASN A 178 26.27 18.85 -31.95
N GLU A 179 26.68 18.47 -33.17
CA GLU A 179 27.81 17.51 -33.38
C GLU A 179 29.13 17.95 -32.72
N ASN A 180 29.35 19.27 -32.61
CA ASN A 180 30.54 19.87 -32.00
C ASN A 180 30.44 20.12 -30.49
N ALA A 181 29.29 19.85 -29.86
CA ALA A 181 29.15 20.00 -28.41
C ALA A 181 30.00 18.94 -27.68
N PRO A 182 30.62 19.29 -26.53
CA PRO A 182 31.34 18.31 -25.73
C PRO A 182 30.40 17.18 -25.31
N LEU A 183 30.95 15.97 -25.20
CA LEU A 183 30.20 14.84 -24.68
C LEU A 183 29.99 15.05 -23.17
N GLU A 184 28.75 15.28 -22.77
CA GLU A 184 28.38 15.35 -21.36
C GLU A 184 27.96 13.97 -20.86
N ILE A 185 28.45 13.60 -19.68
CA ILE A 185 28.09 12.36 -19.00
C ILE A 185 27.33 12.66 -17.72
N SER A 186 26.41 11.78 -17.38
CA SER A 186 25.72 11.75 -16.09
C SER A 186 25.98 10.41 -15.41
N GLY A 187 25.94 10.37 -14.08
CA GLY A 187 26.23 9.17 -13.30
C GLY A 187 27.71 8.83 -13.19
N ASN A 188 28.02 7.58 -12.84
CA ASN A 188 29.35 7.14 -12.43
C ASN A 188 29.91 6.04 -13.35
N PRO A 189 30.97 6.32 -14.15
CA PRO A 189 31.67 5.29 -14.94
C PRO A 189 32.36 4.20 -14.11
N SER A 190 32.68 4.49 -12.84
CA SER A 190 33.31 3.55 -11.90
C SER A 190 32.31 3.16 -10.79
N ARG A 191 31.08 2.85 -11.18
CA ARG A 191 29.99 2.51 -10.25
C ARG A 191 30.34 1.34 -9.33
N ASP A 192 30.98 0.29 -9.86
CA ASP A 192 31.35 -0.89 -9.06
C ASP A 192 32.46 -0.56 -8.05
N LEU A 193 33.44 0.26 -8.44
CA LEU A 193 34.42 0.79 -7.49
C LEU A 193 33.73 1.58 -6.36
N TRP A 194 32.76 2.43 -6.70
CA TRP A 194 31.97 3.14 -5.69
C TRP A 194 31.23 2.18 -4.77
N LYS A 195 30.61 1.12 -5.30
CA LYS A 195 29.93 0.10 -4.50
C LYS A 195 30.87 -0.56 -3.52
N TRP A 196 32.06 -0.95 -3.97
CA TRP A 196 33.06 -1.53 -3.08
C TRP A 196 33.46 -0.57 -1.95
N CYS A 197 33.70 0.70 -2.25
CA CYS A 197 33.93 1.71 -1.21
C CYS A 197 32.72 1.90 -0.28
N ALA A 198 31.51 1.88 -0.83
CA ALA A 198 30.25 1.98 -0.10
C ALA A 198 30.06 0.82 0.89
N LEU A 199 30.51 -0.40 0.56
CA LEU A 199 30.50 -1.53 1.50
C LEU A 199 31.37 -1.27 2.73
N GLY A 200 32.49 -0.55 2.59
CA GLY A 200 33.30 -0.13 3.73
C GLY A 200 32.51 0.70 4.73
N ILE A 201 31.64 1.59 4.25
CA ILE A 201 30.74 2.39 5.10
C ILE A 201 29.61 1.52 5.64
N ALA A 202 28.96 0.74 4.77
CA ALA A 202 27.80 -0.07 5.13
C ALA A 202 28.14 -1.15 6.18
N ASN A 203 29.34 -1.73 6.12
CA ASN A 203 29.81 -2.74 7.10
C ASN A 203 30.34 -2.13 8.40
N ASN A 204 30.66 -0.83 8.44
CA ASN A 204 31.23 -0.22 9.63
C ASN A 204 30.16 0.01 10.71
N LEU A 205 30.09 -0.85 11.72
CA LEU A 205 29.11 -0.77 12.82
C LEU A 205 29.26 0.48 13.71
N THR A 206 30.38 1.21 13.64
CA THR A 206 30.55 2.47 14.38
C THR A 206 29.88 3.65 13.68
N GLU A 207 29.55 3.52 12.39
CA GLU A 207 28.86 4.56 11.64
C GLU A 207 27.39 4.67 12.03
N ASN A 208 26.80 5.84 11.74
CA ASN A 208 25.39 6.07 11.96
C ASN A 208 24.53 5.05 11.20
N ILE A 209 23.58 4.43 11.90
CA ILE A 209 22.66 3.40 11.38
C ILE A 209 21.93 3.83 10.10
N HIS A 210 21.47 5.08 10.03
CA HIS A 210 20.73 5.62 8.88
C HIS A 210 21.66 5.98 7.71
N TYR A 211 22.90 6.41 8.00
CA TYR A 211 23.89 6.63 6.96
C TYR A 211 24.30 5.30 6.32
N ARG A 212 24.60 4.29 7.14
CA ARG A 212 24.87 2.92 6.69
C ARG A 212 23.73 2.37 5.85
N ALA A 213 22.48 2.55 6.30
CA ALA A 213 21.31 2.11 5.56
C ALA A 213 21.11 2.86 4.23
N SER A 214 21.39 4.17 4.19
CA SER A 214 21.29 4.97 2.96
C SER A 214 22.32 4.55 1.93
N VAL A 215 23.57 4.31 2.34
CA VAL A 215 24.62 3.83 1.44
C VAL A 215 24.35 2.37 1.05
N GLY A 216 23.95 1.55 2.02
CA GLY A 216 23.66 0.14 1.83
C GLY A 216 22.52 -0.12 0.84
N ILE A 217 21.41 0.63 0.92
CA ILE A 217 20.30 0.44 -0.02
C ILE A 217 20.70 0.81 -1.45
N LEU A 218 21.52 1.85 -1.62
CA LEU A 218 22.01 2.31 -2.92
C LEU A 218 23.10 1.40 -3.50
N SER A 219 23.84 0.68 -2.65
CA SER A 219 24.87 -0.26 -3.06
C SER A 219 24.37 -1.71 -3.19
N GLY A 220 23.13 -2.01 -2.80
CA GLY A 220 22.59 -3.37 -2.80
C GLY A 220 22.95 -4.20 -1.55
N HIS A 221 23.34 -3.58 -0.44
CA HIS A 221 23.75 -4.26 0.79
C HIS A 221 22.66 -4.30 1.87
N LEU A 222 21.82 -5.34 1.81
CA LEU A 222 20.66 -5.53 2.69
C LEU A 222 20.98 -5.54 4.20
N PRO A 223 22.03 -6.23 4.72
CA PRO A 223 22.27 -6.33 6.16
C PRO A 223 22.47 -4.99 6.87
N SER A 224 23.03 -3.99 6.18
CA SER A 224 23.19 -2.65 6.73
C SER A 224 21.89 -1.84 6.78
N THR A 225 20.91 -2.20 5.94
CA THR A 225 19.63 -1.47 5.80
C THR A 225 18.58 -1.98 6.78
N ILE A 226 18.53 -3.29 7.02
CA ILE A 226 17.54 -3.93 7.92
C ILE A 226 17.43 -3.22 9.27
N PRO A 227 18.52 -2.87 9.99
CA PRO A 227 18.43 -2.21 11.29
C PRO A 227 17.68 -0.87 11.26
N ALA A 228 17.72 -0.12 10.16
CA ALA A 228 17.00 1.14 10.02
C ALA A 228 15.52 0.97 9.64
N CYS A 229 15.13 -0.19 9.12
CA CYS A 229 13.76 -0.53 8.70
C CYS A 229 12.97 -1.33 9.76
N GLN A 230 13.55 -1.59 10.94
CA GLN A 230 12.91 -2.44 11.93
C GLN A 230 11.58 -1.84 12.42
N GLY A 231 10.53 -2.68 12.39
CA GLY A 231 9.22 -2.35 12.95
C GLY A 231 8.12 -2.02 11.94
N SER A 232 8.46 -1.84 10.67
CA SER A 232 7.52 -1.69 9.54
C SER A 232 7.77 -2.79 8.51
N TRP A 233 6.72 -3.53 8.14
CA TRP A 233 6.84 -4.52 7.07
C TRP A 233 7.03 -3.85 5.70
N GLU A 234 6.48 -2.65 5.52
CA GLU A 234 6.62 -1.84 4.31
C GLU A 234 8.09 -1.48 4.08
N ASP A 235 8.79 -1.02 5.12
CA ASP A 235 10.19 -0.62 5.03
C ASP A 235 11.13 -1.82 4.85
N LEU A 236 10.81 -2.95 5.50
CA LEU A 236 11.54 -4.20 5.29
C LEU A 236 11.34 -4.74 3.88
N LEU A 237 10.10 -4.81 3.40
CA LEU A 237 9.80 -5.26 2.04
C LEU A 237 10.45 -4.34 1.01
N TRP A 238 10.38 -3.02 1.19
CA TRP A 238 11.06 -2.04 0.34
C TRP A 238 12.56 -2.31 0.26
N ALA A 239 13.22 -2.57 1.41
CA ALA A 239 14.65 -2.86 1.45
C ALA A 239 14.99 -4.15 0.69
N HIS A 240 14.21 -5.22 0.89
CA HIS A 240 14.38 -6.48 0.18
C HIS A 240 14.20 -6.31 -1.35
N LEU A 241 13.13 -5.64 -1.77
CA LEU A 241 12.82 -5.40 -3.19
C LEU A 241 13.93 -4.59 -3.88
N LYS A 242 14.32 -3.46 -3.29
CA LYS A 242 15.39 -2.60 -3.81
C LYS A 242 16.71 -3.36 -4.00
N VAL A 243 17.12 -4.16 -3.00
CA VAL A 243 18.36 -4.93 -3.07
C VAL A 243 18.26 -6.02 -4.14
N GLN A 244 17.11 -6.69 -4.29
CA GLN A 244 16.92 -7.67 -5.36
C GLN A 244 16.93 -7.04 -6.75
N ILE A 245 16.33 -5.86 -6.92
CA ILE A 245 16.41 -5.09 -8.17
C ILE A 245 17.87 -4.75 -8.47
N GLU A 246 18.60 -4.24 -7.48
CA GLU A 246 20.00 -3.85 -7.63
C GLU A 246 20.89 -5.04 -8.01
N ALA A 247 20.71 -6.19 -7.36
CA ALA A 247 21.45 -7.41 -7.68
C ALA A 247 21.16 -7.92 -9.11
N ARG A 248 19.91 -7.81 -9.58
CA ARG A 248 19.52 -8.18 -10.96
C ARG A 248 20.12 -7.22 -11.99
N VAL A 249 20.11 -5.91 -11.69
CA VAL A 249 20.77 -4.90 -12.52
C VAL A 249 22.26 -5.15 -12.62
N ASP A 250 22.93 -5.44 -11.50
CA ASP A 250 24.36 -5.75 -11.49
C ASP A 250 24.68 -6.99 -12.32
N LYS A 251 23.95 -8.09 -12.09
CA LYS A 251 24.12 -9.33 -12.85
C LYS A 251 23.92 -9.10 -14.35
N PHE A 252 22.90 -8.35 -14.73
CA PHE A 252 22.62 -8.04 -16.13
C PHE A 252 23.70 -7.15 -16.76
N LEU A 253 24.16 -6.11 -16.07
CA LEU A 253 25.28 -5.29 -16.54
C LEU A 253 26.56 -6.11 -16.67
N GLN A 254 26.71 -7.14 -15.82
CA GLN A 254 27.81 -8.08 -15.92
C GLN A 254 27.70 -8.97 -17.16
N GLU A 255 26.55 -9.57 -17.40
CA GLU A 255 26.37 -10.40 -18.59
C GLU A 255 26.52 -9.63 -19.91
N HIS A 256 26.38 -8.29 -19.87
CA HIS A 256 26.48 -7.38 -21.02
C HIS A 256 27.73 -6.49 -20.99
N HIS A 257 28.79 -6.89 -20.26
CA HIS A 257 30.06 -6.14 -20.17
C HIS A 257 30.63 -5.69 -21.53
N ALA A 258 30.45 -6.49 -22.59
CA ALA A 258 30.96 -6.20 -23.94
C ALA A 258 30.23 -5.06 -24.66
N THR A 259 29.00 -4.73 -24.27
CA THR A 259 28.27 -3.54 -24.77
C THR A 259 28.50 -2.33 -23.88
N ALA A 260 28.93 -2.53 -22.64
CA ALA A 260 29.17 -1.53 -21.62
C ALA A 260 30.67 -1.28 -21.33
N GLU A 261 31.49 -0.99 -22.36
CA GLU A 261 32.90 -0.55 -22.21
C GLU A 261 33.09 0.71 -21.31
N ALA A 262 31.98 1.26 -20.80
CA ALA A 262 31.87 2.27 -19.79
C ALA A 262 32.50 1.95 -18.42
N ASN A 263 32.57 0.68 -18.01
CA ASN A 263 33.03 0.35 -16.66
C ASN A 263 34.56 0.42 -16.55
N THR A 264 35.04 1.44 -15.85
CA THR A 264 36.47 1.69 -15.64
C THR A 264 37.03 1.01 -14.38
N THR A 265 36.22 0.17 -13.72
CA THR A 265 36.62 -0.52 -12.48
C THR A 265 37.66 -1.61 -12.76
N PRO A 266 38.81 -1.62 -12.04
CA PRO A 266 39.80 -2.69 -12.15
C PRO A 266 39.24 -4.09 -11.80
N SER A 267 39.72 -5.13 -12.50
CA SER A 267 39.20 -6.50 -12.35
C SER A 267 39.40 -7.08 -10.94
N ASP A 268 40.51 -6.75 -10.28
CA ASP A 268 40.79 -7.15 -8.90
C ASP A 268 39.78 -6.59 -7.90
N VAL A 269 39.35 -5.33 -8.09
CA VAL A 269 38.29 -4.71 -7.28
C VAL A 269 36.94 -5.37 -7.55
N LEU A 270 36.65 -5.72 -8.81
CA LEU A 270 35.41 -6.39 -9.17
C LEU A 270 35.29 -7.77 -8.50
N GLU A 271 36.38 -8.54 -8.46
CA GLU A 271 36.44 -9.83 -7.77
C GLU A 271 36.18 -9.69 -6.26
N LEU A 272 36.76 -8.67 -5.61
CA LEU A 272 36.51 -8.37 -4.20
C LEU A 272 35.05 -7.97 -3.95
N LEU A 273 34.49 -7.10 -4.81
CA LEU A 273 33.10 -6.69 -4.72
C LEU A 273 32.16 -7.90 -4.84
N GLN A 274 32.40 -8.80 -5.79
CA GLN A 274 31.59 -10.00 -5.98
C GLN A 274 31.69 -10.98 -4.79
N ALA A 275 32.86 -11.06 -4.14
CA ALA A 275 33.04 -11.88 -2.95
C ALA A 275 32.30 -11.31 -1.73
N GLU A 276 32.25 -9.98 -1.57
CA GLU A 276 31.61 -9.32 -0.43
C GLU A 276 30.11 -9.08 -0.61
N LEU A 277 29.65 -8.81 -1.85
CA LEU A 277 28.26 -8.48 -2.18
C LEU A 277 27.52 -9.67 -2.80
N GLN A 278 27.56 -10.82 -2.11
CA GLN A 278 26.78 -11.98 -2.53
C GLN A 278 25.32 -11.81 -2.15
N THR A 279 24.47 -11.58 -3.15
CA THR A 279 23.03 -11.52 -2.97
C THR A 279 22.38 -12.71 -3.68
N GLU A 280 21.76 -13.59 -2.90
CA GLU A 280 20.94 -14.67 -3.46
C GLU A 280 19.70 -14.09 -4.11
N GLU A 281 19.37 -14.58 -5.31
CA GLU A 281 18.15 -14.17 -6.01
C GLU A 281 16.94 -14.84 -5.35
N LEU A 282 16.03 -14.02 -4.85
CA LEU A 282 14.84 -14.46 -4.12
C LEU A 282 13.57 -14.14 -4.92
N SER A 283 12.67 -15.11 -4.99
CA SER A 283 11.30 -14.86 -5.45
C SER A 283 10.56 -13.91 -4.49
N LEU A 284 9.53 -13.23 -5.00
CA LEU A 284 8.68 -12.36 -4.19
C LEU A 284 8.09 -13.08 -2.96
N GLN A 285 7.72 -14.35 -3.11
CA GLN A 285 7.22 -15.16 -2.00
C GLN A 285 8.29 -15.40 -0.92
N GLN A 286 9.54 -15.68 -1.32
CA GLN A 286 10.64 -15.84 -0.38
C GLN A 286 10.97 -14.53 0.33
N MET A 287 10.91 -13.39 -0.38
CA MET A 287 11.07 -12.06 0.24
C MET A 287 10.03 -11.82 1.34
N PHE A 288 8.75 -12.09 1.08
CA PHE A 288 7.71 -12.01 2.11
C PHE A 288 7.95 -12.96 3.28
N GLY A 289 8.47 -14.17 3.01
CA GLY A 289 8.90 -15.11 4.05
C GLY A 289 10.00 -14.53 4.95
N ALA A 290 11.00 -13.89 4.37
CA ALA A 290 12.09 -13.23 5.10
C ALA A 290 11.57 -12.05 5.94
N VAL A 291 10.74 -11.17 5.35
CA VAL A 291 10.10 -10.05 6.07
C VAL A 291 9.28 -10.56 7.26
N LYS A 292 8.47 -11.61 7.07
CA LYS A 292 7.69 -12.21 8.14
C LYS A 292 8.56 -12.73 9.29
N GLY A 293 9.72 -13.33 8.97
CA GLY A 293 10.69 -13.77 9.96
C GLY A 293 11.27 -12.63 10.82
N LEU A 294 11.39 -11.43 10.25
CA LEU A 294 11.92 -10.23 10.92
C LEU A 294 10.86 -9.44 11.71
N MET A 295 9.57 -9.73 11.54
CA MET A 295 8.48 -8.98 12.17
C MET A 295 8.11 -9.48 13.59
N ASP A 296 8.91 -10.37 14.19
CA ASP A 296 8.78 -10.88 15.57
C ASP A 296 7.34 -11.31 15.97
N GLY A 297 6.60 -11.90 15.03
CA GLY A 297 5.23 -12.37 15.28
C GLY A 297 4.16 -11.29 15.36
N LYS A 298 4.45 -10.04 14.96
CA LYS A 298 3.43 -9.00 14.77
C LYS A 298 2.37 -9.49 13.78
N ARG A 299 1.09 -9.35 14.15
CA ARG A 299 -0.04 -9.77 13.32
C ARG A 299 -0.26 -8.77 12.18
N GLU A 300 -0.36 -9.28 10.95
CA GLU A 300 -0.76 -8.51 9.78
C GLU A 300 -2.20 -8.00 9.95
N SER A 301 -2.46 -6.74 9.57
CA SER A 301 -3.83 -6.25 9.43
C SER A 301 -4.52 -6.93 8.24
N HIS A 302 -5.86 -6.96 8.21
CA HIS A 302 -6.56 -7.55 7.08
C HIS A 302 -6.25 -6.84 5.74
N TYR A 303 -6.00 -5.53 5.77
CA TYR A 303 -5.54 -4.78 4.60
C TYR A 303 -4.14 -5.22 4.16
N GLN A 304 -3.21 -5.42 5.09
CA GLN A 304 -1.85 -5.88 4.79
C GLN A 304 -1.85 -7.29 4.20
N THR A 305 -2.67 -8.19 4.74
CA THR A 305 -2.88 -9.53 4.17
C THR A 305 -3.42 -9.46 2.74
N CYS A 306 -4.40 -8.60 2.48
CA CYS A 306 -4.91 -8.35 1.14
C CYS A 306 -3.83 -7.81 0.20
N GLN A 307 -3.08 -6.79 0.63
CA GLN A 307 -1.98 -6.20 -0.14
C GLN A 307 -0.94 -7.25 -0.52
N ARG A 308 -0.49 -8.07 0.44
CA ARG A 308 0.46 -9.17 0.19
C ARG A 308 -0.07 -10.14 -0.86
N HIS A 309 -1.33 -10.58 -0.74
CA HIS A 309 -1.92 -11.50 -1.71
C HIS A 309 -2.11 -10.85 -3.09
N LEU A 310 -2.45 -9.56 -3.16
CA LEU A 310 -2.53 -8.80 -4.41
C LEU A 310 -1.15 -8.73 -5.10
N MET A 311 -0.09 -8.43 -4.34
CA MET A 311 1.28 -8.38 -4.87
C MET A 311 1.76 -9.75 -5.38
N LEU A 312 1.38 -10.83 -4.69
CA LEU A 312 1.70 -12.21 -5.09
C LEU A 312 0.77 -12.76 -6.20
N GLY A 313 -0.28 -12.02 -6.60
CA GLY A 313 -1.29 -12.51 -7.54
C GLY A 313 -2.19 -13.62 -6.98
N HIS A 314 -2.22 -13.84 -5.67
CA HIS A 314 -2.96 -14.90 -4.99
C HIS A 314 -4.43 -14.52 -4.73
N ILE A 315 -5.19 -14.19 -5.78
CA ILE A 315 -6.59 -13.72 -5.64
C ILE A 315 -7.50 -14.76 -4.97
N ARG A 316 -7.28 -16.05 -5.22
CA ARG A 316 -8.03 -17.13 -4.56
C ARG A 316 -7.85 -17.15 -3.04
N ALA A 317 -6.66 -16.80 -2.56
CA ALA A 317 -6.40 -16.75 -1.12
C ALA A 317 -7.17 -15.59 -0.47
N ILE A 318 -7.29 -14.44 -1.15
CA ILE A 318 -8.14 -13.32 -0.67
C ILE A 318 -9.58 -13.78 -0.50
N MET A 319 -10.13 -14.52 -1.46
CA MET A 319 -11.50 -15.04 -1.36
C MET A 319 -11.66 -16.00 -0.18
N GLN A 320 -10.77 -16.97 -0.02
CA GLN A 320 -10.82 -17.91 1.10
C GLN A 320 -10.74 -17.21 2.46
N ASP A 321 -9.76 -16.32 2.63
CA ASP A 321 -9.57 -15.56 3.87
C ASP A 321 -10.76 -14.62 4.15
N SER A 322 -11.45 -14.13 3.10
CA SER A 322 -12.63 -13.27 3.24
C SER A 322 -13.75 -13.95 4.02
N LEU A 323 -13.94 -15.27 3.90
CA LEU A 323 -14.96 -15.98 4.67
C LEU A 323 -14.71 -15.90 6.18
N GLU A 324 -13.45 -16.02 6.60
CA GLU A 324 -13.07 -15.90 8.02
C GLU A 324 -13.21 -14.46 8.51
N TRP A 325 -13.00 -13.49 7.62
CA TRP A 325 -13.09 -12.07 7.94
C TRP A 325 -14.54 -11.60 8.12
N LEU A 326 -15.52 -12.20 7.45
CA LEU A 326 -16.93 -11.76 7.52
C LEU A 326 -17.51 -11.75 8.95
N ASP A 327 -17.04 -12.66 9.81
CA ASP A 327 -17.53 -12.77 11.20
C ASP A 327 -16.70 -11.98 12.21
N SER A 328 -15.46 -11.61 11.85
CA SER A 328 -14.44 -11.12 12.80
C SER A 328 -13.97 -9.69 12.54
N THR A 329 -14.50 -9.01 11.51
CA THR A 329 -13.98 -7.71 11.06
C THR A 329 -14.94 -6.54 11.21
N GLU A 330 -14.38 -5.35 11.15
CA GLU A 330 -15.11 -4.09 11.15
C GLU A 330 -15.92 -3.91 9.86
N GLU A 331 -17.07 -3.25 9.98
CA GLU A 331 -17.98 -2.95 8.86
C GLU A 331 -17.28 -2.18 7.71
N ARG A 332 -16.30 -1.33 8.05
CA ARG A 332 -15.51 -0.60 7.04
C ARG A 332 -14.73 -1.56 6.14
N PHE A 333 -14.22 -2.65 6.71
CA PHE A 333 -13.48 -3.65 5.96
C PHE A 333 -14.39 -4.49 5.07
N ILE A 334 -15.60 -4.84 5.55
CA ILE A 334 -16.60 -5.54 4.74
C ILE A 334 -17.03 -4.68 3.54
N ARG A 335 -17.24 -3.37 3.73
CA ARG A 335 -17.42 -2.43 2.61
C ARG A 335 -16.27 -2.52 1.62
N PHE A 336 -15.03 -2.44 2.10
CA PHE A 336 -13.85 -2.53 1.24
C PHE A 336 -13.83 -3.84 0.43
N LEU A 337 -14.06 -4.99 1.07
CA LEU A 337 -14.09 -6.29 0.41
C LEU A 337 -15.19 -6.37 -0.66
N ALA A 338 -16.40 -5.90 -0.36
CA ALA A 338 -17.50 -5.88 -1.32
C ALA A 338 -17.11 -5.10 -2.58
N HIS A 339 -16.52 -3.91 -2.42
CA HIS A 339 -16.06 -3.12 -3.56
C HIS A 339 -14.89 -3.79 -4.30
N LEU A 340 -13.97 -4.42 -3.56
CA LEU A 340 -12.85 -5.14 -4.15
C LEU A 340 -13.33 -6.29 -5.04
N ILE A 341 -14.33 -7.06 -4.58
CA ILE A 341 -14.94 -8.15 -5.34
C ILE A 341 -15.62 -7.62 -6.60
N LEU A 342 -16.38 -6.52 -6.51
CA LEU A 342 -16.99 -5.91 -7.68
C LEU A 342 -15.95 -5.48 -8.72
N VAL A 343 -14.84 -4.86 -8.28
CA VAL A 343 -13.73 -4.50 -9.16
C VAL A 343 -13.08 -5.74 -9.78
N MET A 344 -12.85 -6.79 -9.00
CA MET A 344 -12.31 -8.07 -9.51
C MET A 344 -13.23 -8.71 -10.55
N ARG A 345 -14.56 -8.67 -10.35
CA ARG A 345 -15.56 -9.14 -11.32
C ARG A 345 -15.51 -8.34 -12.62
N LEU A 346 -15.45 -7.01 -12.53
CA LEU A 346 -15.31 -6.14 -13.71
C LEU A 346 -14.02 -6.40 -14.49
N MET A 347 -12.95 -6.76 -13.77
CA MET A 347 -11.67 -7.15 -14.36
C MET A 347 -11.65 -8.60 -14.91
N GLY A 348 -12.72 -9.38 -14.72
CA GLY A 348 -12.76 -10.80 -15.07
C GLY A 348 -11.84 -11.69 -14.21
N LYS A 349 -11.42 -11.20 -13.03
CA LYS A 349 -10.49 -11.86 -12.10
C LYS A 349 -11.19 -12.31 -10.81
N ASP A 350 -12.42 -12.80 -10.90
CA ASP A 350 -13.16 -13.41 -9.78
C ASP A 350 -13.18 -14.94 -9.92
N PRO A 351 -12.26 -15.68 -9.26
CA PRO A 351 -12.17 -17.12 -9.41
C PRO A 351 -13.22 -17.90 -8.59
N GLN A 352 -13.90 -17.26 -7.62
CA GLN A 352 -14.79 -17.92 -6.65
C GLN A 352 -16.03 -17.06 -6.41
N HIS A 353 -16.90 -17.02 -7.42
CA HIS A 353 -18.13 -16.22 -7.40
C HIS A 353 -18.99 -16.49 -6.17
N ASP A 354 -19.06 -17.74 -5.71
CA ASP A 354 -19.85 -18.18 -4.55
C ASP A 354 -19.40 -17.52 -3.24
N ILE A 355 -18.10 -17.32 -3.06
CA ILE A 355 -17.56 -16.61 -1.90
C ILE A 355 -17.80 -15.11 -2.04
N GLY A 356 -17.56 -14.57 -3.25
CA GLY A 356 -17.83 -13.17 -3.52
C GLY A 356 -19.30 -12.80 -3.26
N ASP A 357 -20.22 -13.69 -3.62
CA ASP A 357 -21.66 -13.54 -3.38
C ASP A 357 -21.98 -13.44 -1.88
N LYS A 358 -21.38 -14.29 -1.05
CA LYS A 358 -21.57 -14.22 0.42
C LYS A 358 -21.09 -12.91 1.03
N VAL A 359 -19.98 -12.36 0.52
CA VAL A 359 -19.47 -11.06 0.99
C VAL A 359 -20.41 -9.94 0.58
N LEU A 360 -20.92 -9.96 -0.66
CA LEU A 360 -21.89 -8.99 -1.14
C LEU A 360 -23.22 -9.09 -0.38
N GLU A 361 -23.71 -10.31 -0.13
CA GLU A 361 -24.89 -10.58 0.71
C GLU A 361 -24.70 -9.94 2.10
N LYS A 362 -23.57 -10.23 2.77
CA LYS A 362 -23.27 -9.67 4.09
C LYS A 362 -23.21 -8.14 4.07
N TYR A 363 -22.62 -7.55 3.03
CA TYR A 363 -22.55 -6.10 2.89
C TYR A 363 -23.94 -5.48 2.69
N VAL A 364 -24.81 -6.08 1.89
CA VAL A 364 -26.21 -5.63 1.71
C VAL A 364 -26.96 -5.71 3.04
N THR A 365 -26.87 -6.83 3.77
CA THR A 365 -27.50 -6.95 5.11
C THR A 365 -27.00 -5.84 6.05
N GLN A 366 -25.70 -5.54 6.06
CA GLN A 366 -25.17 -4.43 6.87
C GLN A 366 -25.70 -3.05 6.46
N LEU A 367 -25.99 -2.81 5.17
CA LEU A 367 -26.61 -1.58 4.73
C LEU A 367 -28.06 -1.47 5.22
N ILE A 368 -28.78 -2.60 5.24
CA ILE A 368 -30.17 -2.68 5.72
C ILE A 368 -30.23 -2.49 7.24
N ASP A 369 -29.38 -3.18 8.01
CA ASP A 369 -29.35 -3.11 9.47
C ASP A 369 -29.04 -1.70 10.00
N LYS A 370 -28.38 -0.87 9.19
CA LYS A 370 -28.01 0.50 9.52
C LYS A 370 -29.10 1.54 9.26
N LEU A 371 -30.22 1.15 8.67
CA LEU A 371 -31.33 2.06 8.42
C LEU A 371 -31.88 2.55 9.77
N ILE A 372 -31.79 3.86 10.00
CA ILE A 372 -32.27 4.49 11.23
C ILE A 372 -33.77 4.72 11.11
N ASP A 373 -34.55 4.21 12.07
CA ASP A 373 -36.00 4.41 12.19
C ASP A 373 -36.80 4.09 10.90
N GLY A 374 -36.31 3.13 10.11
CA GLY A 374 -36.93 2.71 8.85
C GLY A 374 -37.00 3.80 7.78
N THR A 375 -36.06 4.76 7.82
CA THR A 375 -35.85 5.76 6.78
C THR A 375 -34.79 5.29 5.78
N ILE A 376 -34.95 5.64 4.51
CA ILE A 376 -33.97 5.33 3.48
C ILE A 376 -33.78 6.51 2.53
N ASP A 377 -32.59 7.11 2.58
CA ASP A 377 -32.28 8.29 1.77
C ASP A 377 -31.92 7.94 0.32
N CYS A 378 -31.32 6.76 0.09
CA CYS A 378 -30.78 6.35 -1.21
C CYS A 378 -31.11 4.86 -1.52
N PRO A 379 -32.39 4.53 -1.77
CA PRO A 379 -32.81 3.15 -2.07
C PRO A 379 -32.15 2.57 -3.33
N GLU A 380 -31.75 3.43 -4.27
CA GLU A 380 -31.07 3.05 -5.51
C GLU A 380 -29.73 2.36 -5.25
N LEU A 381 -29.01 2.76 -4.20
CA LEU A 381 -27.70 2.17 -3.87
C LEU A 381 -27.86 0.75 -3.33
N ILE A 382 -28.81 0.52 -2.42
CA ILE A 382 -29.06 -0.82 -1.87
C ILE A 382 -29.60 -1.74 -2.97
N ALA A 383 -30.50 -1.24 -3.82
CA ALA A 383 -30.99 -1.97 -4.98
C ALA A 383 -29.84 -2.35 -5.93
N TYR A 384 -28.91 -1.42 -6.23
CA TYR A 384 -27.73 -1.71 -7.03
C TYR A 384 -26.90 -2.86 -6.44
N TYR A 385 -26.48 -2.78 -5.16
CA TYR A 385 -25.69 -3.85 -4.55
C TYR A 385 -26.45 -5.17 -4.50
N THR A 386 -27.77 -5.13 -4.25
CA THR A 386 -28.60 -6.33 -4.24
C THR A 386 -28.63 -6.99 -5.62
N SER A 387 -28.69 -6.22 -6.71
CA SER A 387 -28.65 -6.74 -8.08
C SER A 387 -27.36 -7.48 -8.45
N THR A 388 -26.26 -7.25 -7.69
CA THR A 388 -24.96 -7.90 -7.92
C THR A 388 -24.85 -9.30 -7.30
N VAL A 389 -25.84 -9.71 -6.51
CA VAL A 389 -25.93 -11.01 -5.81
C VAL A 389 -26.76 -12.00 -6.66
N PRO A 390 -26.63 -13.33 -6.52
CA PRO A 390 -27.45 -14.30 -7.27
C PRO A 390 -28.96 -14.10 -7.08
N LEU A 391 -29.73 -14.32 -8.15
CA LEU A 391 -31.18 -14.05 -8.23
C LEU A 391 -31.98 -14.62 -7.04
N GLU A 392 -31.67 -15.84 -6.60
CA GLU A 392 -32.35 -16.49 -5.47
C GLU A 392 -32.24 -15.69 -4.16
N ARG A 393 -31.11 -15.00 -3.98
CA ARG A 393 -30.77 -14.25 -2.78
C ARG A 393 -31.23 -12.79 -2.88
N GLN A 394 -31.29 -12.23 -4.08
CA GLN A 394 -31.84 -10.89 -4.32
C GLN A 394 -33.24 -10.76 -3.72
N ILE A 395 -34.09 -11.75 -3.96
CA ILE A 395 -35.48 -11.74 -3.49
C ILE A 395 -35.55 -11.64 -1.96
N ALA A 396 -34.74 -12.46 -1.27
CA ALA A 396 -34.71 -12.53 0.18
C ALA A 396 -34.16 -11.24 0.82
N LEU A 397 -33.03 -10.73 0.31
CA LEU A 397 -32.41 -9.50 0.80
C LEU A 397 -33.31 -8.28 0.57
N TYR A 398 -33.95 -8.21 -0.59
CA TYR A 398 -34.83 -7.09 -0.92
C TYR A 398 -36.14 -7.15 -0.12
N ALA A 399 -36.63 -8.35 0.20
CA ALA A 399 -37.74 -8.52 1.13
C ALA A 399 -37.36 -8.10 2.56
N GLU A 400 -36.12 -8.35 2.99
CA GLU A 400 -35.59 -7.88 4.27
C GLU A 400 -35.50 -6.36 4.31
N LEU A 401 -35.05 -5.70 3.23
CA LEU A 401 -35.09 -4.25 3.10
C LEU A 401 -36.51 -3.70 3.27
N MET A 402 -37.49 -4.29 2.59
CA MET A 402 -38.90 -3.89 2.69
C MET A 402 -39.46 -4.03 4.11
N ASP A 403 -39.02 -5.05 4.85
CA ASP A 403 -39.44 -5.28 6.25
C ASP A 403 -38.93 -4.17 7.20
N HIS A 404 -37.75 -3.61 6.91
CA HIS A 404 -37.15 -2.53 7.70
C HIS A 404 -37.73 -1.13 7.41
N ILE A 405 -38.51 -0.96 6.34
CA ILE A 405 -39.07 0.34 5.97
C ILE A 405 -40.49 0.48 6.52
N HIS A 406 -40.61 1.28 7.58
CA HIS A 406 -41.88 1.51 8.27
C HIS A 406 -42.67 2.72 7.75
N LYS A 407 -41.97 3.71 7.17
CA LYS A 407 -42.57 4.96 6.70
C LYS A 407 -43.01 4.85 5.23
N SER A 408 -44.31 5.07 4.98
CA SER A 408 -44.93 4.97 3.64
C SER A 408 -44.27 5.87 2.59
N GLU A 409 -43.79 7.07 2.98
CA GLU A 409 -43.18 8.05 2.08
C GLU A 409 -41.95 7.53 1.30
N TYR A 410 -41.22 6.56 1.86
CA TYR A 410 -40.02 5.99 1.23
C TYR A 410 -40.32 4.76 0.36
N ARG A 411 -41.50 4.15 0.51
CA ARG A 411 -41.82 2.85 -0.10
C ARG A 411 -41.91 2.92 -1.61
N GLN A 412 -42.48 4.00 -2.13
CA GLN A 412 -42.54 4.21 -3.58
C GLN A 412 -41.14 4.34 -4.21
N GLY A 413 -40.21 5.00 -3.51
CA GLY A 413 -38.81 5.11 -3.93
C GLY A 413 -38.12 3.75 -3.98
N VAL A 414 -38.38 2.90 -2.97
CA VAL A 414 -37.83 1.54 -2.91
C VAL A 414 -38.38 0.68 -4.04
N VAL A 415 -39.70 0.64 -4.24
CA VAL A 415 -40.30 -0.12 -5.36
C VAL A 415 -39.71 0.32 -6.70
N LYS A 416 -39.55 1.62 -6.93
CA LYS A 416 -38.94 2.16 -8.14
C LYS A 416 -37.48 1.72 -8.29
N ALA A 417 -36.67 1.88 -7.24
CA ALA A 417 -35.25 1.49 -7.24
C ALA A 417 -35.05 0.00 -7.54
N GLY A 418 -35.88 -0.88 -6.99
CA GLY A 418 -35.82 -2.31 -7.26
C GLY A 418 -36.15 -2.67 -8.70
N ILE A 419 -37.17 -2.02 -9.28
CA ILE A 419 -37.54 -2.20 -10.68
C ILE A 419 -36.42 -1.72 -11.60
N ASP A 420 -35.87 -0.53 -11.32
CA ASP A 420 -34.77 0.06 -12.11
C ASP A 420 -33.49 -0.79 -12.05
N ALA A 421 -33.23 -1.47 -10.92
CA ALA A 421 -32.11 -2.40 -10.74
C ALA A 421 -32.38 -3.81 -11.28
N GLY A 422 -33.58 -4.10 -11.80
CA GLY A 422 -33.94 -5.40 -12.36
C GLY A 422 -34.26 -6.50 -11.34
N ILE A 423 -34.57 -6.13 -10.10
CA ILE A 423 -34.96 -7.06 -9.03
C ILE A 423 -36.44 -7.45 -9.20
N ASP A 424 -36.79 -8.70 -8.91
CA ASP A 424 -38.20 -9.14 -8.85
C ASP A 424 -38.90 -8.60 -7.59
N VAL A 425 -39.25 -7.31 -7.64
CA VAL A 425 -39.94 -6.59 -6.58
C VAL A 425 -41.27 -7.28 -6.18
N PRO A 426 -42.11 -7.78 -7.10
CA PRO A 426 -43.29 -8.58 -6.74
C PRO A 426 -42.96 -9.81 -5.88
N ALA A 427 -41.94 -10.59 -6.24
CA ALA A 427 -41.55 -11.76 -5.47
C ALA A 427 -41.02 -11.37 -4.08
N SER A 428 -40.22 -10.31 -3.99
CA SER A 428 -39.73 -9.78 -2.71
C SER A 428 -40.86 -9.30 -1.81
N ALA A 429 -41.83 -8.57 -2.37
CA ALA A 429 -43.01 -8.12 -1.63
C ALA A 429 -43.83 -9.30 -1.07
N ARG A 430 -44.02 -10.36 -1.86
CA ARG A 430 -44.68 -11.59 -1.38
C ARG A 430 -43.93 -12.25 -0.24
N VAL A 431 -42.60 -12.30 -0.30
CA VAL A 431 -41.77 -12.85 0.79
C VAL A 431 -41.87 -11.97 2.05
N ALA A 432 -41.83 -10.65 1.92
CA ALA A 432 -41.98 -9.72 3.04
C ALA A 432 -43.37 -9.85 3.70
N ILE A 433 -44.45 -9.93 2.90
CA ILE A 433 -45.81 -10.15 3.40
C ILE A 433 -45.91 -11.49 4.14
N LYS A 434 -45.39 -12.57 3.54
CA LYS A 434 -45.39 -13.90 4.17
C LYS A 434 -44.63 -13.89 5.50
N LYS A 435 -43.48 -13.22 5.58
CA LYS A 435 -42.71 -13.05 6.81
C LYS A 435 -43.54 -12.33 7.88
N ALA A 436 -44.16 -11.20 7.53
CA ALA A 436 -45.00 -10.45 8.46
C ALA A 436 -46.22 -11.26 8.96
N ILE A 437 -46.84 -12.08 8.10
CA ILE A 437 -47.93 -12.99 8.50
C ILE A 437 -47.41 -14.09 9.45
N MET A 438 -46.23 -14.66 9.19
CA MET A 438 -45.62 -15.67 10.06
C MET A 438 -45.27 -15.11 11.45
N ASP A 439 -44.76 -13.87 11.52
CA ASP A 439 -44.47 -13.19 12.79
C ASP A 439 -45.74 -13.07 13.65
N ILE A 440 -46.88 -12.77 13.03
CA ILE A 440 -48.20 -12.77 13.68
C ILE A 440 -48.57 -14.17 14.21
N GLN A 441 -48.48 -15.20 13.36
CA GLN A 441 -48.90 -16.56 13.72
C GLN A 441 -48.07 -17.15 14.87
N GLN A 442 -46.77 -16.87 14.92
CA GLN A 442 -45.91 -17.27 16.04
C GLN A 442 -46.22 -16.48 17.32
N GLY A 443 -46.58 -15.19 17.20
CA GLY A 443 -47.06 -14.39 18.32
C GLY A 443 -48.36 -14.93 18.94
N TYR A 444 -49.27 -15.45 18.11
CA TYR A 444 -50.52 -16.06 18.57
C TYR A 444 -50.38 -17.52 19.05
N GLY A 445 -49.35 -18.25 18.61
CA GLY A 445 -49.15 -19.68 18.91
C GLY A 445 -48.80 -20.02 20.36
N ASN A 446 -48.58 -19.02 21.23
CA ASN A 446 -48.15 -19.19 22.63
C ASN A 446 -49.18 -18.73 23.68
N PHE A 447 -50.45 -18.55 23.30
CA PHE A 447 -51.50 -18.17 24.25
C PHE A 447 -52.03 -19.39 25.01
N ASP A 448 -51.39 -19.68 26.14
CA ASP A 448 -52.10 -20.29 27.28
C ASP A 448 -53.08 -19.24 27.84
N TYR A 449 -54.31 -19.68 28.09
CA TYR A 449 -55.54 -18.93 28.36
C TYR A 449 -55.53 -18.03 29.62
N THR A 450 -54.58 -17.11 29.76
CA THR A 450 -54.52 -16.19 30.92
C THR A 450 -54.49 -14.74 30.47
N ILE A 451 -55.69 -14.19 30.34
CA ILE A 451 -55.97 -12.79 30.02
C ILE A 451 -55.35 -11.89 31.11
N THR A 452 -54.23 -11.24 30.79
CA THR A 452 -53.78 -10.01 31.48
C THR A 452 -53.70 -8.89 30.44
N GLN A 453 -54.58 -7.91 30.60
CA GLN A 453 -55.28 -7.25 29.50
C GLN A 453 -54.72 -5.86 29.11
N THR A 454 -53.42 -5.61 29.30
CA THR A 454 -52.87 -4.26 29.05
C THR A 454 -51.59 -4.23 28.22
N THR A 455 -50.63 -5.12 28.42
CA THR A 455 -49.38 -5.14 27.63
C THR A 455 -49.43 -6.03 26.37
N ALA A 456 -50.34 -7.00 26.32
CA ALA A 456 -50.54 -7.87 25.14
C ALA A 456 -51.25 -7.13 23.99
N ILE A 457 -52.17 -6.21 24.31
CA ILE A 457 -53.01 -5.51 23.32
C ILE A 457 -52.22 -4.50 22.47
N GLU A 458 -51.17 -3.88 23.02
CA GLU A 458 -50.33 -2.93 22.26
C GLU A 458 -49.42 -3.64 21.25
N LYS A 459 -48.79 -4.76 21.65
CA LYS A 459 -47.99 -5.59 20.74
C LYS A 459 -48.82 -6.17 19.59
N ASP A 460 -50.07 -6.56 19.86
CA ASP A 460 -50.99 -7.06 18.84
C ASP A 460 -51.35 -5.99 17.80
N LYS A 461 -51.51 -4.72 18.21
CA LYS A 461 -51.78 -3.62 17.28
C LYS A 461 -50.60 -3.34 16.37
N ASP A 462 -49.39 -3.36 16.89
CA ASP A 462 -48.17 -3.10 16.12
C ASP A 462 -47.92 -4.20 15.08
N LEU A 463 -48.17 -5.46 15.45
CA LEU A 463 -48.06 -6.61 14.55
C LEU A 463 -49.10 -6.58 13.41
N VAL A 464 -50.36 -6.30 13.74
CA VAL A 464 -51.42 -6.14 12.73
C VAL A 464 -51.15 -4.95 11.83
N SER A 465 -50.67 -3.83 12.39
CA SER A 465 -50.25 -2.66 11.63
C SER A 465 -49.12 -3.00 10.66
N LYS A 466 -48.09 -3.75 11.11
CA LYS A 466 -46.98 -4.21 10.27
C LYS A 466 -47.45 -5.03 9.07
N VAL A 467 -48.44 -5.89 9.25
CA VAL A 467 -49.02 -6.72 8.17
C VAL A 467 -49.90 -5.93 7.21
N ILE A 468 -50.71 -4.98 7.71
CA ILE A 468 -51.46 -4.06 6.84
C ILE A 468 -50.48 -3.23 6.00
N LEU A 469 -49.42 -2.73 6.65
CA LEU A 469 -48.37 -1.98 5.97
C LEU A 469 -47.64 -2.84 4.94
N SER A 470 -47.38 -4.13 5.16
CA SER A 470 -46.68 -4.94 4.16
C SER A 470 -47.48 -5.18 2.88
N LEU A 471 -48.82 -5.11 2.92
CA LEU A 471 -49.66 -5.18 1.71
C LEU A 471 -49.53 -3.95 0.80
N GLU A 472 -49.10 -2.80 1.34
CA GLU A 472 -48.83 -1.60 0.55
C GLU A 472 -47.76 -1.83 -0.52
N TRP A 473 -46.81 -2.74 -0.28
CA TRP A 473 -45.77 -3.06 -1.26
C TRP A 473 -46.32 -3.55 -2.59
N LEU A 474 -47.38 -4.38 -2.57
CA LEU A 474 -48.02 -4.86 -3.79
C LEU A 474 -48.94 -3.81 -4.44
N SER A 475 -49.55 -2.92 -3.65
CA SER A 475 -50.41 -1.87 -4.20
C SER A 475 -49.63 -0.79 -4.95
N LEU A 476 -48.35 -0.60 -4.61
CA LEU A 476 -47.43 0.29 -5.32
C LEU A 476 -46.94 -0.28 -6.67
N ILE A 477 -47.24 -1.55 -6.96
CA ILE A 477 -46.85 -2.22 -8.21
C ILE A 477 -48.08 -2.30 -9.13
N PRO A 478 -48.10 -1.58 -10.28
CA PRO A 478 -49.31 -1.48 -11.13
C PRO A 478 -49.90 -2.83 -11.57
N ASN A 479 -49.04 -3.82 -11.83
CA ASN A 479 -49.44 -5.13 -12.33
C ASN A 479 -49.82 -6.14 -11.22
N GLN A 480 -49.79 -5.74 -9.94
CA GLN A 480 -50.08 -6.62 -8.79
C GLN A 480 -51.30 -6.18 -7.97
N LEU A 481 -52.08 -5.22 -8.49
CA LEU A 481 -53.26 -4.69 -7.80
C LEU A 481 -54.33 -5.76 -7.51
N GLU A 482 -54.55 -6.69 -8.44
CA GLU A 482 -55.50 -7.80 -8.24
C GLU A 482 -55.05 -8.75 -7.13
N GLU A 483 -53.76 -9.09 -7.09
CA GLU A 483 -53.17 -9.93 -6.04
C GLU A 483 -53.22 -9.22 -4.67
N ALA A 484 -52.92 -7.92 -4.62
CA ALA A 484 -53.01 -7.11 -3.41
C ALA A 484 -54.43 -7.09 -2.84
N LEU A 485 -55.45 -6.93 -3.69
CA LEU A 485 -56.86 -6.97 -3.28
C LEU A 485 -57.28 -8.36 -2.77
N TRP A 486 -56.81 -9.42 -3.44
CA TRP A 486 -57.07 -10.78 -3.01
C TRP A 486 -56.47 -11.09 -1.64
N LEU A 487 -55.19 -10.73 -1.41
CA LEU A 487 -54.51 -10.90 -0.13
C LEU A 487 -55.16 -10.05 0.98
N SER A 488 -55.56 -8.82 0.68
CA SER A 488 -56.29 -7.97 1.62
C SER A 488 -57.60 -8.62 2.08
N ASN A 489 -58.37 -9.18 1.14
CA ASN A 489 -59.60 -9.91 1.45
C ASN A 489 -59.33 -11.21 2.22
N ALA A 490 -58.21 -11.88 1.97
CA ALA A 490 -57.81 -13.09 2.67
C ALA A 490 -57.41 -12.81 4.14
N MET A 491 -56.87 -11.64 4.46
CA MET A 491 -56.53 -11.27 5.85
C MET A 491 -57.73 -10.81 6.69
N ILE A 492 -58.79 -10.31 6.05
CA ILE A 492 -60.03 -9.90 6.74
C ILE A 492 -60.86 -11.13 7.15
N ARG A 493 -60.71 -12.23 6.42
CA ARG A 493 -61.36 -13.53 6.69
C ARG A 493 -60.59 -14.31 7.73
#